data_AF-B4H4J7-F1
#
_entry.id   AF-B4H4J7-F1
#
_cell.length_a   1.000
_cell.length_b   1.000
_cell.length_c   1.000
_cell.angle_alpha   90.00
_cell.angle_beta   90.00
_cell.angle_gamma   90.00
#
_symmetry.space_group_name_H-M   'P 1'
#
loop_
_entity.id
_entity.type
_entity.pdbx_description
1 polymer ?
#
loop_
_entity_poly.entity_id
_entity_poly.type
_entity_poly.pdbx_seq_one_letter_code
_entity_poly.pdbx_strand_id
1 'polypeptide(L)'
;MDIRQSDHKPVYAVFRVKIKTRDEVKYKRVQEEVLKAVDKRENDNQPQISVEKTVIDFGRVRFNEPCMQDFNVYNSCPLPVDFSFKEKDIHDICEKWLQVDPRKDSLMIDSARSIRIKMVADVHTIRGLLKKIRTSDNFDILILHVENGRDIFITVTGDYQPSCFGLSMETMCRTDRPLSEYSQEQIKHLMNDDSQEYCVTMPREFFLLIDYLHKQGSKLEGGFHTFEPRKSVNAHFNVVRDWLDTWSDEEFPGTPQSAAQALLLLLDLPEQALLEPFVEDLLACNSKSKAMDYIALLSPPKRNVFMHLCMFLREGIECQYYELHQVAVTFGRILLRSSECKAWPDYKVRCSQFMRLFIESDGADSLANRNEGAGAGSKADLPAA
;
A
#
# COMPACT_ATOMS: atom_id res chain seq x y z
N MET A 1 -36.23 2.55 90.28
CA MET A 1 -36.64 3.95 90.49
C MET A 1 -38.07 3.89 90.95
N ASP A 2 -38.32 4.16 92.23
CA ASP A 2 -39.68 4.24 92.75
C ASP A 2 -40.36 5.51 92.24
N ILE A 3 -41.47 5.34 91.53
CA ILE A 3 -42.25 6.44 90.99
C ILE A 3 -43.10 7.00 92.14
N ARG A 4 -42.76 8.20 92.61
CA ARG A 4 -43.60 8.97 93.54
C ARG A 4 -44.52 9.87 92.74
N GLN A 5 -45.84 9.72 92.92
CA GLN A 5 -46.84 10.59 92.33
C GLN A 5 -47.01 11.85 93.20
N SER A 6 -46.81 13.01 92.59
CA SER A 6 -47.12 14.33 93.14
C SER A 6 -48.06 15.04 92.17
N ASP A 7 -49.02 15.77 92.71
CA ASP A 7 -50.05 16.56 92.00
C ASP A 7 -49.53 17.93 91.51
N HIS A 8 -48.25 18.25 91.78
CA HIS A 8 -47.58 19.42 91.22
C HIS A 8 -47.03 19.12 89.81
N LYS A 9 -47.28 20.03 88.85
CA LYS A 9 -46.69 19.95 87.51
C LYS A 9 -45.16 19.93 87.64
N PRO A 10 -44.47 18.86 87.18
CA PRO A 10 -43.02 18.83 87.22
C PRO A 10 -42.49 19.95 86.33
N VAL A 11 -41.72 20.87 86.93
CA VAL A 11 -41.18 22.05 86.21
C VAL A 11 -40.03 21.64 85.28
N TYR A 12 -39.28 20.58 85.61
CA TYR A 12 -38.35 19.90 84.71
C TYR A 12 -38.01 18.48 85.22
N ALA A 13 -37.52 17.62 84.32
CA ALA A 13 -37.00 16.30 84.66
C ALA A 13 -35.69 16.04 83.87
N VAL A 14 -34.73 15.38 84.51
CA VAL A 14 -33.44 15.03 83.90
C VAL A 14 -33.36 13.51 83.77
N PHE A 15 -33.26 13.02 82.53
CA PHE A 15 -33.11 11.60 82.25
C PHE A 15 -31.67 11.27 81.88
N ARG A 16 -31.11 10.22 82.49
CA ARG A 16 -29.81 9.67 82.11
C ARG A 16 -30.02 8.45 81.23
N VAL A 17 -29.85 8.62 79.92
CA VAL A 17 -29.98 7.55 78.93
C VAL A 17 -28.59 7.05 78.54
N LYS A 18 -28.39 5.73 78.53
CA LYS A 18 -27.19 5.11 77.96
C LYS A 18 -27.51 4.66 76.53
N ILE A 19 -26.92 5.31 75.54
CA ILE A 19 -27.10 4.98 74.14
C ILE A 19 -25.84 4.25 73.67
N LYS A 20 -25.99 3.14 72.94
CA LYS A 20 -24.86 2.47 72.29
C LYS A 20 -24.38 3.39 71.16
N THR A 21 -23.14 3.83 71.23
CA THR A 21 -22.48 4.60 70.18
C THR A 21 -21.53 3.70 69.41
N ARG A 22 -21.32 4.02 68.13
CA ARG A 22 -20.35 3.32 67.28
C ARG A 22 -18.94 3.59 67.81
N ASP A 23 -18.15 2.53 67.93
CA ASP A 23 -16.72 2.65 68.22
C ASP A 23 -16.02 3.09 66.93
N GLU A 24 -15.78 4.40 66.79
CA GLU A 24 -15.20 5.00 65.59
C GLU A 24 -13.81 4.43 65.26
N VAL A 25 -13.03 4.01 66.26
CA VAL A 25 -11.70 3.44 66.04
C VAL A 25 -11.81 2.02 65.47
N LYS A 26 -12.66 1.17 66.07
CA LYS A 26 -12.90 -0.17 65.53
C LYS A 26 -13.58 -0.14 64.17
N TYR A 27 -14.52 0.79 63.97
CA TYR A 27 -15.18 0.96 62.69
C TYR A 27 -14.20 1.33 61.59
N LYS A 28 -13.32 2.32 61.81
CA LYS A 28 -12.28 2.69 60.84
C LYS A 28 -11.35 1.53 60.52
N ARG A 29 -10.91 0.77 61.52
CA ARG A 29 -10.07 -0.41 61.31
C ARG A 29 -10.76 -1.45 60.43
N VAL A 30 -12.01 -1.81 60.73
CA VAL A 30 -12.78 -2.77 59.93
C VAL A 30 -13.05 -2.23 58.53
N GLN A 31 -13.33 -0.94 58.40
CA GLN A 31 -13.52 -0.29 57.10
C GLN A 31 -12.26 -0.39 56.23
N GLU A 32 -11.09 -0.09 56.79
CA GLU A 32 -9.80 -0.22 56.09
C GLU A 32 -9.49 -1.68 55.72
N GLU A 33 -9.77 -2.63 56.60
CA GLU A 33 -9.62 -4.07 56.34
C GLU A 33 -10.51 -4.53 55.18
N VAL A 34 -11.79 -4.11 55.17
CA VAL A 34 -12.73 -4.44 54.10
C VAL A 34 -12.32 -3.81 52.77
N LEU A 35 -11.91 -2.54 52.76
CA LEU A 35 -11.45 -1.87 51.54
C LEU A 35 -10.23 -2.60 50.95
N LYS A 36 -9.23 -2.93 51.78
CA LYS A 36 -8.07 -3.71 51.33
C LYS A 36 -8.45 -5.08 50.78
N ALA A 37 -9.43 -5.75 51.38
CA ALA A 37 -9.90 -7.05 50.90
C ALA A 37 -10.65 -6.93 49.57
N VAL A 38 -11.43 -5.87 49.37
CA VAL A 38 -12.10 -5.56 48.10
C VAL A 38 -11.08 -5.24 47.01
N ASP A 39 -10.14 -4.32 47.28
CA ASP A 39 -9.08 -3.94 46.34
C ASP A 39 -8.25 -5.15 45.90
N LYS A 40 -7.85 -5.99 46.88
CA LYS A 40 -7.12 -7.23 46.59
C LYS A 40 -7.96 -8.15 45.70
N ARG A 41 -9.24 -8.35 46.02
CA ARG A 41 -10.13 -9.21 45.24
C ARG A 41 -10.38 -8.67 43.85
N GLU A 42 -10.48 -7.36 43.65
CA GLU A 42 -10.60 -6.75 42.32
C GLU A 42 -9.34 -6.96 41.49
N ASN A 43 -8.17 -6.74 42.09
CA ASN A 43 -6.90 -6.95 41.41
C ASN A 43 -6.64 -8.44 41.08
N ASP A 44 -6.97 -9.36 41.99
CA ASP A 44 -6.85 -10.80 41.78
C ASP A 44 -7.81 -11.32 40.69
N ASN A 45 -8.90 -10.59 40.41
CA ASN A 45 -9.91 -10.93 39.41
C ASN A 45 -9.82 -10.10 38.12
N GLN A 46 -8.73 -9.34 37.92
CA GLN A 46 -8.57 -8.59 36.67
C GLN A 46 -8.34 -9.58 35.50
N PRO A 47 -9.15 -9.53 34.42
CA PRO A 47 -8.96 -10.39 33.25
C PRO A 47 -7.56 -10.21 32.65
N GLN A 48 -6.87 -11.33 32.46
CA GLN A 48 -5.53 -11.34 31.88
C GLN A 48 -5.34 -12.52 30.94
N ILE A 49 -4.78 -12.23 29.76
CA ILE A 49 -4.32 -13.23 28.79
C ILE A 49 -2.80 -13.17 28.72
N SER A 50 -2.18 -14.33 28.52
CA SER A 50 -0.77 -14.42 28.14
C SER A 50 -0.64 -14.80 26.67
N VAL A 51 0.37 -14.26 26.00
CA VAL A 51 0.70 -14.54 24.60
C VAL A 51 1.97 -15.37 24.55
N GLU A 52 2.00 -16.38 23.67
CA GLU A 52 3.19 -17.20 23.41
C GLU A 52 4.40 -16.36 23.02
N LYS A 53 4.18 -15.37 22.14
CA LYS A 53 5.20 -14.46 21.62
C LYS A 53 4.57 -13.09 21.35
N THR A 54 5.30 -12.03 21.72
CA THR A 54 4.94 -10.63 21.42
C THR A 54 5.62 -10.10 20.16
N VAL A 55 6.52 -10.89 19.57
CA VAL A 55 7.16 -10.60 18.28
C VAL A 55 6.84 -11.74 17.32
N ILE A 56 6.18 -11.41 16.22
CA ILE A 56 5.83 -12.33 15.15
C ILE A 56 6.73 -12.01 13.97
N ASP A 57 7.79 -12.81 13.82
CA ASP A 57 8.73 -12.70 12.71
C ASP A 57 8.27 -13.60 11.55
N PHE A 58 8.04 -12.97 10.40
CA PHE A 58 7.70 -13.65 9.15
C PHE A 58 8.93 -14.14 8.38
N GLY A 59 10.14 -13.82 8.84
CA GLY A 59 11.38 -14.09 8.11
C GLY A 59 11.37 -13.37 6.77
N ARG A 60 11.74 -14.09 5.71
CA ARG A 60 11.79 -13.52 4.35
C ARG A 60 10.40 -13.49 3.70
N VAL A 61 9.91 -12.29 3.40
CA VAL A 61 8.65 -12.04 2.67
C VAL A 61 8.93 -11.68 1.23
N ARG A 62 8.17 -12.21 0.27
CA ARG A 62 8.35 -11.93 -1.17
C ARG A 62 7.07 -11.39 -1.81
N PHE A 63 7.22 -10.61 -2.88
CA PHE A 63 6.08 -10.14 -3.68
C PHE A 63 5.29 -11.31 -4.27
N ASN A 64 3.97 -11.30 -4.14
CA ASN A 64 3.04 -12.33 -4.60
C ASN A 64 3.27 -13.73 -4.00
N GLU A 65 3.77 -13.79 -2.76
CA GLU A 65 3.87 -15.03 -1.97
C GLU A 65 3.28 -14.84 -0.57
N PRO A 66 2.10 -15.43 -0.30
CA PRO A 66 1.50 -15.33 1.02
C PRO A 66 2.29 -16.14 2.04
N CYS A 67 2.55 -15.55 3.20
CA CYS A 67 3.15 -16.20 4.35
C CYS A 67 2.18 -16.17 5.54
N MET A 68 2.28 -17.16 6.41
CA MET A 68 1.38 -17.30 7.56
C MET A 68 2.20 -17.67 8.80
N GLN A 69 1.83 -17.06 9.92
CA GLN A 69 2.37 -17.35 11.24
C GLN A 69 1.21 -17.54 12.20
N ASP A 70 1.27 -18.62 12.96
CA ASP A 70 0.32 -18.91 14.02
C ASP A 70 1.03 -18.66 15.37
N PHE A 71 0.27 -18.20 16.36
CA PHE A 71 0.71 -18.09 17.76
C PHE A 71 -0.47 -18.31 18.68
N ASN A 72 -0.20 -18.79 19.90
CA ASN A 72 -1.26 -19.04 20.87
C ASN A 72 -1.39 -17.91 21.89
N VAL A 73 -2.64 -17.62 22.25
CA VAL A 73 -3.02 -16.88 23.45
C VAL A 73 -3.58 -17.86 24.48
N TYR A 74 -3.32 -17.61 25.76
CA TYR A 74 -3.70 -18.47 26.87
C TYR A 74 -4.44 -17.66 27.93
N ASN A 75 -5.56 -18.20 28.40
CA ASN A 75 -6.24 -17.69 29.59
C ASN A 75 -5.83 -18.52 30.81
N SER A 76 -5.03 -17.92 31.69
CA SER A 76 -4.60 -18.51 32.96
C SER A 76 -5.27 -17.84 34.18
N CYS A 77 -6.26 -16.99 33.95
CA CYS A 77 -7.01 -16.33 35.01
C CYS A 77 -8.24 -17.17 35.41
N PRO A 78 -8.76 -17.03 36.64
CA PRO A 78 -9.87 -17.83 37.15
C PRO A 78 -11.24 -17.43 36.57
N LEU A 79 -11.27 -16.66 35.49
CA LEU A 79 -12.47 -16.12 34.85
C LEU A 79 -12.39 -16.35 33.34
N PRO A 80 -13.54 -16.53 32.64
CA PRO A 80 -13.57 -16.40 31.18
C PRO A 80 -13.16 -15.00 30.76
N VAL A 81 -12.44 -14.90 29.64
CA VAL A 81 -11.89 -13.62 29.14
C VAL A 81 -12.21 -13.44 27.68
N ASP A 82 -12.81 -12.29 27.35
CA ASP A 82 -13.02 -11.85 25.98
C ASP A 82 -11.84 -10.99 25.51
N PHE A 83 -11.41 -11.22 24.27
CA PHE A 83 -10.37 -10.41 23.64
C PHE A 83 -10.77 -9.98 22.23
N SER A 84 -10.22 -8.86 21.80
CA SER A 84 -10.35 -8.37 20.43
C SER A 84 -9.09 -7.62 20.04
N PHE A 85 -8.78 -7.58 18.75
CA PHE A 85 -7.78 -6.64 18.27
C PHE A 85 -8.40 -5.27 18.05
N LYS A 86 -7.74 -4.22 18.54
CA LYS A 86 -8.21 -2.83 18.39
C LYS A 86 -7.95 -2.29 16.99
N GLU A 87 -8.94 -1.57 16.47
CA GLU A 87 -8.80 -0.72 15.29
C GLU A 87 -7.90 0.47 15.61
N LYS A 88 -7.10 0.91 14.63
CA LYS A 88 -6.22 2.08 14.75
C LYS A 88 -6.95 3.29 14.14
N ASP A 89 -6.66 4.50 14.59
CA ASP A 89 -7.42 5.72 14.20
C ASP A 89 -7.66 5.93 12.68
N ILE A 90 -6.78 5.39 11.83
CA ILE A 90 -6.84 5.54 10.36
C ILE A 90 -6.87 4.17 9.64
N HIS A 91 -6.58 3.08 10.35
CA HIS A 91 -6.44 1.74 9.76
C HIS A 91 -7.47 0.78 10.39
N ASP A 92 -7.80 -0.29 9.67
CA ASP A 92 -8.40 -1.48 10.30
C ASP A 92 -7.46 -1.96 11.43
N ILE A 93 -7.80 -3.07 12.10
CA ILE A 93 -6.98 -3.72 13.13
C ILE A 93 -5.48 -3.80 12.77
N CYS A 94 -5.17 -3.98 11.49
CA CYS A 94 -3.83 -4.12 10.97
C CYS A 94 -3.66 -3.40 9.62
N GLU A 95 -2.40 -3.25 9.20
CA GLU A 95 -2.06 -2.78 7.86
C GLU A 95 -2.63 -3.70 6.77
N LYS A 96 -2.84 -3.17 5.56
CA LYS A 96 -3.57 -3.87 4.47
C LYS A 96 -2.89 -5.14 3.95
N TRP A 97 -1.57 -5.28 4.17
CA TRP A 97 -0.81 -6.50 3.85
C TRP A 97 -0.95 -7.58 4.92
N LEU A 98 -1.65 -7.33 6.04
CA LEU A 98 -1.88 -8.29 7.11
C LEU A 98 -3.36 -8.66 7.20
N GLN A 99 -3.60 -9.90 7.64
CA GLN A 99 -4.92 -10.41 8.00
C GLN A 99 -4.79 -11.23 9.27
N VAL A 100 -5.65 -10.94 10.26
CA VAL A 100 -5.66 -11.59 11.56
C VAL A 100 -6.95 -12.39 11.71
N ASP A 101 -6.84 -13.66 12.11
CA ASP A 101 -7.97 -14.57 12.34
C ASP A 101 -7.72 -15.44 13.58
N PRO A 102 -8.63 -15.47 14.58
CA PRO A 102 -9.82 -14.62 14.70
C PRO A 102 -9.46 -13.18 15.10
N ARG A 103 -10.28 -12.21 14.69
CA ARG A 103 -10.16 -10.79 15.10
C ARG A 103 -10.63 -10.53 16.54
N LYS A 104 -11.52 -11.37 17.05
CA LYS A 104 -12.05 -11.36 18.41
C LYS A 104 -12.50 -12.76 18.79
N ASP A 105 -12.36 -13.12 20.05
CA ASP A 105 -12.80 -14.42 20.55
C ASP A 105 -12.95 -14.41 22.09
N SER A 106 -13.48 -15.51 22.62
CA SER A 106 -13.64 -15.75 24.05
C SER A 106 -12.79 -16.94 24.49
N LEU A 107 -12.01 -16.77 25.56
CA LEU A 107 -11.20 -17.83 26.17
C LEU A 107 -11.82 -18.29 27.49
N MET A 108 -12.11 -19.58 27.58
CA MET A 108 -12.48 -20.22 28.84
C MET A 108 -11.27 -20.36 29.78
N ILE A 109 -11.53 -20.65 31.04
CA ILE A 109 -10.48 -20.88 32.06
C ILE A 109 -9.57 -22.03 31.60
N ASP A 110 -8.26 -21.84 31.77
CA ASP A 110 -7.21 -22.80 31.41
C ASP A 110 -7.25 -23.26 29.94
N SER A 111 -7.76 -22.40 29.05
CA SER A 111 -7.84 -22.66 27.61
C SER A 111 -6.84 -21.84 26.81
N ALA A 112 -6.58 -22.31 25.60
CA ALA A 112 -5.73 -21.63 24.62
C ALA A 112 -6.49 -21.43 23.31
N ARG A 113 -6.14 -20.37 22.59
CA ARG A 113 -6.64 -20.09 21.24
C ARG A 113 -5.48 -19.78 20.32
N SER A 114 -5.46 -20.43 19.16
CA SER A 114 -4.51 -20.13 18.10
C SER A 114 -5.02 -18.95 17.28
N ILE A 115 -4.15 -17.96 17.09
CA ILE A 115 -4.36 -16.80 16.23
C ILE A 115 -3.43 -16.92 15.03
N ARG A 116 -4.02 -16.84 13.84
CA ARG A 116 -3.33 -16.83 12.56
C ARG A 116 -3.15 -15.40 12.06
N ILE A 117 -1.91 -15.05 11.75
CA ILE A 117 -1.58 -13.84 10.99
C ILE A 117 -1.11 -14.27 9.61
N LYS A 118 -1.81 -13.81 8.59
CA LYS A 118 -1.43 -13.98 7.18
C LYS A 118 -0.87 -12.66 6.67
N MET A 119 0.30 -12.70 6.03
CA MET A 119 0.91 -11.57 5.35
C MET A 119 0.94 -11.80 3.84
N VAL A 120 0.54 -10.78 3.08
CA VAL A 120 0.49 -10.79 1.61
C VAL A 120 1.01 -9.46 1.06
N ALA A 121 2.19 -9.50 0.44
CA ALA A 121 2.70 -8.39 -0.38
C ALA A 121 2.30 -8.64 -1.83
N ASP A 122 1.31 -7.94 -2.38
CA ASP A 122 0.80 -8.18 -3.74
C ASP A 122 0.51 -6.87 -4.48
N VAL A 123 -0.14 -6.96 -5.65
CA VAL A 123 -0.52 -5.81 -6.49
C VAL A 123 -1.38 -4.76 -5.77
N HIS A 124 -2.05 -5.12 -4.66
CA HIS A 124 -2.88 -4.22 -3.86
C HIS A 124 -2.13 -3.59 -2.70
N THR A 125 -1.17 -4.31 -2.13
CA THR A 125 -0.55 -3.94 -0.85
C THR A 125 0.88 -3.43 -0.96
N ILE A 126 1.59 -3.77 -2.05
CA ILE A 126 3.03 -3.51 -2.19
C ILE A 126 3.40 -2.03 -2.05
N ARG A 127 2.58 -1.12 -2.60
CA ARG A 127 2.79 0.33 -2.47
C ARG A 127 2.79 0.78 -1.01
N GLY A 128 1.83 0.29 -0.23
CA GLY A 128 1.74 0.61 1.19
C GLY A 128 2.90 0.01 1.98
N LEU A 129 3.25 -1.25 1.68
CA LEU A 129 4.36 -1.95 2.32
C LEU A 129 5.70 -1.24 2.08
N LEU A 130 6.00 -0.88 0.83
CA LEU A 130 7.23 -0.14 0.50
C LEU A 130 7.26 1.23 1.19
N LYS A 131 6.14 1.94 1.27
CA LYS A 131 6.04 3.19 2.04
C LYS A 131 6.32 2.98 3.53
N LYS A 132 5.84 1.87 4.11
CA LYS A 132 6.16 1.50 5.49
C LYS A 132 7.66 1.25 5.67
N ILE A 133 8.26 0.43 4.82
CA ILE A 133 9.69 0.08 4.85
C ILE A 133 10.58 1.32 4.76
N ARG A 134 10.19 2.35 3.99
CA ARG A 134 10.93 3.63 3.93
C ARG A 134 11.10 4.31 5.29
N THR A 135 10.20 4.06 6.23
CA THR A 135 10.09 4.81 7.50
C THR A 135 10.19 3.95 8.75
N SER A 136 10.09 2.62 8.63
CA SER A 136 10.04 1.69 9.76
C SER A 136 10.59 0.32 9.38
N ASP A 137 11.22 -0.34 10.36
CA ASP A 137 11.77 -1.69 10.19
C ASP A 137 10.74 -2.79 10.50
N ASN A 138 9.58 -2.43 11.06
CA ASN A 138 8.51 -3.37 11.37
C ASN A 138 7.36 -3.24 10.36
N PHE A 139 6.72 -4.36 10.03
CA PHE A 139 5.55 -4.37 9.16
C PHE A 139 4.33 -3.79 9.84
N ASP A 140 4.07 -4.12 11.11
CA ASP A 140 2.99 -3.52 11.89
C ASP A 140 3.12 -3.76 13.40
N ILE A 141 2.29 -3.11 14.21
CA ILE A 141 2.10 -3.42 15.64
C ILE A 141 0.61 -3.67 15.87
N LEU A 142 0.22 -4.91 16.21
CA LEU A 142 -1.15 -5.26 16.54
C LEU A 142 -1.42 -5.00 18.03
N ILE A 143 -2.64 -4.57 18.36
CA ILE A 143 -3.04 -4.27 19.73
C ILE A 143 -4.12 -5.27 20.13
N LEU A 144 -3.74 -6.31 20.87
CA LEU A 144 -4.65 -7.29 21.45
C LEU A 144 -5.24 -6.73 22.75
N HIS A 145 -6.50 -6.33 22.71
CA HIS A 145 -7.24 -5.80 23.84
C HIS A 145 -7.95 -6.91 24.60
N VAL A 146 -7.73 -6.95 25.91
CA VAL A 146 -8.46 -7.81 26.84
C VAL A 146 -9.59 -7.00 27.48
N GLU A 147 -10.83 -7.47 27.39
CA GLU A 147 -11.97 -6.75 27.97
C GLU A 147 -11.83 -6.62 29.49
N ASN A 148 -11.95 -5.40 30.02
CA ASN A 148 -11.66 -5.04 31.43
C ASN A 148 -10.23 -5.40 31.90
N GLY A 149 -9.34 -5.74 30.97
CA GLY A 149 -7.94 -6.09 31.19
C GLY A 149 -6.98 -5.06 30.59
N ARG A 150 -5.76 -5.52 30.30
CA ARG A 150 -4.70 -4.70 29.71
C ARG A 150 -4.57 -4.97 28.21
N ASP A 151 -4.06 -3.97 27.49
CA ASP A 151 -3.67 -4.14 26.09
C ASP A 151 -2.31 -4.84 25.99
N ILE A 152 -2.17 -5.71 25.00
CA ILE A 152 -0.94 -6.42 24.65
C ILE A 152 -0.52 -5.99 23.25
N PHE A 153 0.69 -5.45 23.13
CA PHE A 153 1.25 -5.04 21.86
C PHE A 153 2.04 -6.18 21.23
N ILE A 154 1.68 -6.56 20.01
CA ILE A 154 2.29 -7.65 19.26
C ILE A 154 2.95 -7.04 18.02
N THR A 155 4.29 -7.03 18.00
CA THR A 155 5.07 -6.52 16.87
C THR A 155 5.11 -7.56 15.76
N VAL A 156 4.74 -7.15 14.55
CA VAL A 156 4.85 -7.96 13.33
C VAL A 156 6.05 -7.47 12.54
N THR A 157 7.01 -8.35 12.29
CA THR A 157 8.31 -8.02 11.69
C THR A 157 8.74 -9.08 10.68
N GLY A 158 9.85 -8.81 9.99
CA GLY A 158 10.49 -9.66 9.00
C GLY A 158 11.25 -8.83 7.97
N ASP A 159 11.82 -9.52 6.98
CA ASP A 159 12.60 -8.92 5.90
C ASP A 159 11.88 -9.10 4.56
N TYR A 160 11.46 -7.99 3.95
CA TYR A 160 10.98 -8.02 2.57
C TYR A 160 12.16 -8.20 1.62
N GLN A 161 12.14 -9.28 0.84
CA GLN A 161 13.05 -9.47 -0.27
C GLN A 161 12.71 -8.44 -1.36
N PRO A 162 13.63 -7.53 -1.68
CA PRO A 162 13.39 -6.54 -2.73
C PRO A 162 13.01 -7.18 -4.06
N SER A 163 12.05 -6.56 -4.71
CA SER A 163 11.56 -6.92 -6.04
C SER A 163 11.31 -5.65 -6.85
N CYS A 164 11.45 -5.73 -8.16
CA CYS A 164 11.26 -4.59 -9.07
C CYS A 164 9.84 -4.03 -9.02
N PHE A 165 8.86 -4.88 -8.68
CA PHE A 165 7.46 -4.49 -8.61
C PHE A 165 7.18 -3.52 -7.45
N GLY A 166 6.88 -2.28 -7.80
CA GLY A 166 6.53 -1.20 -6.85
C GLY A 166 7.65 -0.20 -6.58
N LEU A 167 8.88 -0.48 -7.00
CA LEU A 167 10.00 0.47 -6.93
C LEU A 167 9.87 1.58 -7.98
N SER A 168 10.40 2.76 -7.69
CA SER A 168 10.42 3.85 -8.67
C SER A 168 11.47 3.61 -9.75
N MET A 169 11.31 4.28 -10.90
CA MET A 169 12.29 4.21 -12.00
C MET A 169 13.66 4.70 -11.53
N GLU A 170 13.68 5.75 -10.72
CA GLU A 170 14.88 6.32 -10.12
C GLU A 170 15.58 5.29 -9.22
N THR A 171 14.83 4.59 -8.35
CA THR A 171 15.39 3.57 -7.45
C THR A 171 16.04 2.44 -8.25
N MET A 172 15.33 1.89 -9.25
CA MET A 172 15.87 0.83 -10.10
C MET A 172 17.07 1.31 -10.96
N CYS A 173 17.12 2.58 -11.34
CA CYS A 173 18.27 3.15 -12.04
C CYS A 173 19.51 3.33 -11.15
N ARG A 174 19.37 3.29 -9.82
CA ARG A 174 20.47 3.36 -8.85
C ARG A 174 21.03 2.00 -8.45
N THR A 175 20.40 0.91 -8.87
CA THR A 175 20.93 -0.43 -8.59
C THR A 175 22.07 -0.77 -9.54
N ASP A 176 23.18 -1.28 -8.99
CA ASP A 176 24.37 -1.73 -9.70
C ASP A 176 24.45 -3.25 -9.87
N ARG A 177 23.58 -4.00 -9.20
CA ARG A 177 23.46 -5.47 -9.25
C ARG A 177 21.99 -5.91 -9.19
N PRO A 178 21.65 -7.19 -9.40
CA PRO A 178 20.26 -7.65 -9.34
C PRO A 178 19.57 -7.34 -8.02
N LEU A 179 18.27 -7.02 -8.06
CA LEU A 179 17.46 -6.69 -6.89
C LEU A 179 17.43 -7.80 -5.84
N SER A 180 17.52 -9.06 -6.28
CA SER A 180 17.60 -10.23 -5.39
C SER A 180 18.80 -10.21 -4.45
N GLU A 181 19.86 -9.48 -4.81
CA GLU A 181 21.11 -9.37 -4.04
C GLU A 181 21.11 -8.21 -3.03
N TYR A 182 20.07 -7.38 -3.00
CA TYR A 182 19.93 -6.33 -2.00
C TYR A 182 19.19 -6.81 -0.76
N SER A 183 19.63 -6.30 0.39
CA SER A 183 18.86 -6.34 1.63
C SER A 183 17.77 -5.27 1.66
N GLN A 184 16.79 -5.45 2.55
CA GLN A 184 15.74 -4.46 2.80
C GLN A 184 16.35 -3.08 3.16
N GLU A 185 17.38 -3.04 4.01
CA GLU A 185 17.99 -1.78 4.44
C GLU A 185 18.71 -1.06 3.30
N GLN A 186 19.42 -1.80 2.43
CA GLN A 186 20.07 -1.20 1.27
C GLN A 186 19.03 -0.59 0.29
N ILE A 187 17.92 -1.29 0.06
CA ILE A 187 16.86 -0.76 -0.81
C ILE A 187 16.13 0.41 -0.17
N LYS A 188 15.88 0.37 1.15
CA LYS A 188 15.37 1.51 1.91
C LYS A 188 16.26 2.74 1.76
N HIS A 189 17.59 2.58 1.79
CA HIS A 189 18.52 3.68 1.49
C HIS A 189 18.35 4.22 0.07
N LEU A 190 18.30 3.35 -0.95
CA LEU A 190 18.12 3.77 -2.34
C LEU A 190 16.77 4.45 -2.61
N MET A 191 15.70 4.02 -1.94
CA MET A 191 14.35 4.60 -2.03
C MET A 191 14.26 5.99 -1.40
N ASN A 192 15.15 6.30 -0.47
CA ASN A 192 15.25 7.60 0.20
C ASN A 192 16.39 8.47 -0.36
N ASP A 193 17.07 8.00 -1.41
CA ASP A 193 18.08 8.78 -2.13
C ASP A 193 17.42 9.67 -3.20
N ASP A 194 17.57 10.98 -3.04
CA ASP A 194 17.08 12.02 -3.94
C ASP A 194 18.17 12.54 -4.91
N SER A 195 19.37 11.94 -4.89
CA SER A 195 20.47 12.30 -5.79
C SER A 195 20.10 12.08 -7.26
N GLN A 196 20.68 12.87 -8.16
CA GLN A 196 20.53 12.68 -9.61
C GLN A 196 21.62 11.76 -10.19
N GLU A 197 22.26 10.96 -9.34
CA GLU A 197 23.27 9.97 -9.74
C GLU A 197 22.58 8.63 -10.01
N TYR A 198 22.83 8.06 -11.20
CA TYR A 198 22.22 6.82 -11.65
C TYR A 198 23.29 5.92 -12.25
N CYS A 199 23.21 4.61 -11.96
CA CYS A 199 24.10 3.60 -12.51
C CYS A 199 23.77 3.28 -13.97
N VAL A 200 22.49 3.38 -14.34
CA VAL A 200 21.98 3.12 -15.69
C VAL A 200 20.96 4.18 -16.10
N THR A 201 20.81 4.41 -17.40
CA THR A 201 19.91 5.43 -17.95
C THR A 201 18.44 4.99 -17.96
N MET A 202 18.19 3.69 -17.93
CA MET A 202 16.87 3.07 -17.88
C MET A 202 16.95 1.81 -17.00
N PRO A 203 15.92 1.49 -16.19
CA PRO A 203 15.91 0.26 -15.41
C PRO A 203 16.10 -0.97 -16.29
N ARG A 204 16.91 -1.94 -15.84
CA ARG A 204 17.25 -3.13 -16.64
C ARG A 204 16.03 -4.00 -16.88
N GLU A 205 15.10 -4.05 -15.93
CA GLU A 205 13.85 -4.82 -16.00
C GLU A 205 12.98 -4.35 -17.17
N PHE A 206 12.93 -3.03 -17.41
CA PHE A 206 12.23 -2.47 -18.57
C PHE A 206 12.92 -2.84 -19.87
N PHE A 207 14.26 -2.77 -19.92
CA PHE A 207 15.03 -3.18 -21.09
C PHE A 207 14.79 -4.66 -21.43
N LEU A 208 14.92 -5.54 -20.43
CA LEU A 208 14.74 -6.98 -20.58
C LEU A 208 13.33 -7.35 -21.09
N LEU A 209 12.29 -6.74 -20.51
CA LEU A 209 10.91 -7.00 -20.95
C LEU A 209 10.64 -6.45 -22.34
N ILE A 210 11.07 -5.22 -22.64
CA ILE A 210 10.84 -4.62 -23.96
C ILE A 210 11.60 -5.38 -25.04
N ASP A 211 12.85 -5.75 -24.80
CA ASP A 211 13.66 -6.55 -25.73
C ASP A 211 13.04 -7.94 -25.98
N TYR A 212 12.61 -8.64 -24.92
CA TYR A 212 11.90 -9.91 -25.06
C TYR A 212 10.61 -9.75 -25.87
N LEU A 213 9.78 -8.75 -25.56
CA LEU A 213 8.49 -8.50 -26.22
C LEU A 213 8.68 -8.11 -27.69
N HIS A 214 9.68 -7.28 -28.00
CA HIS A 214 10.02 -6.88 -29.36
C HIS A 214 10.33 -8.08 -30.25
N LYS A 215 11.08 -9.06 -29.70
CA LYS A 215 11.41 -10.32 -30.40
C LYS A 215 10.22 -11.25 -30.65
N GLN A 216 9.07 -11.03 -30.00
CA GLN A 216 7.88 -11.91 -30.16
C GLN A 216 7.10 -11.64 -31.46
N GLY A 217 7.21 -10.44 -32.02
CA GLY A 217 6.48 -10.04 -33.23
C GLY A 217 4.97 -10.28 -33.12
N SER A 218 4.40 -10.99 -34.08
CA SER A 218 2.95 -11.27 -34.15
C SER A 218 2.39 -12.08 -32.98
N LYS A 219 3.23 -12.79 -32.20
CA LYS A 219 2.77 -13.48 -30.97
C LYS A 219 2.28 -12.51 -29.89
N LEU A 220 2.58 -11.21 -30.05
CA LEU A 220 2.11 -10.14 -29.18
C LEU A 220 0.69 -9.67 -29.55
N GLU A 221 0.01 -10.32 -30.52
CA GLU A 221 -1.36 -9.99 -30.90
C GLU A 221 -2.29 -9.91 -29.68
N GLY A 222 -2.79 -8.70 -29.42
CA GLY A 222 -3.68 -8.42 -28.28
C GLY A 222 -3.04 -8.47 -26.90
N GLY A 223 -1.70 -8.48 -26.79
CA GLY A 223 -0.97 -8.57 -25.52
C GLY A 223 -1.31 -7.47 -24.49
N PHE A 224 -1.84 -6.33 -24.95
CA PHE A 224 -2.24 -5.19 -24.11
C PHE A 224 -3.76 -5.02 -23.95
N HIS A 225 -4.59 -5.92 -24.49
CA HIS A 225 -6.06 -5.78 -24.46
C HIS A 225 -6.71 -6.09 -23.10
N THR A 226 -6.05 -6.86 -22.23
CA THR A 226 -6.65 -7.43 -21.01
C THR A 226 -6.08 -6.84 -19.72
N PHE A 227 -5.53 -5.62 -19.76
CA PHE A 227 -5.02 -5.01 -18.53
C PHE A 227 -6.17 -4.56 -17.63
N GLU A 228 -6.40 -5.34 -16.59
CA GLU A 228 -7.24 -4.98 -15.47
C GLU A 228 -6.33 -4.49 -14.33
N PRO A 229 -6.29 -3.17 -14.06
CA PRO A 229 -5.50 -2.64 -12.97
C PRO A 229 -5.85 -3.37 -11.68
N ARG A 230 -4.82 -3.77 -10.92
CA ARG A 230 -4.98 -4.49 -9.65
C ARG A 230 -5.65 -5.88 -9.76
N LYS A 231 -5.59 -6.55 -10.92
CA LYS A 231 -5.89 -7.99 -10.97
C LYS A 231 -4.77 -8.76 -10.28
N SER A 232 -5.12 -9.59 -9.29
CA SER A 232 -4.14 -10.46 -8.62
C SER A 232 -3.46 -11.37 -9.64
N VAL A 233 -2.14 -11.47 -9.54
CA VAL A 233 -1.33 -12.39 -10.34
C VAL A 233 -1.33 -13.79 -9.71
N ASN A 234 -1.29 -14.82 -10.55
CA ASN A 234 -1.22 -16.19 -10.05
C ASN A 234 0.21 -16.53 -9.57
N ALA A 235 0.39 -17.67 -8.89
CA ALA A 235 1.71 -18.09 -8.40
C ALA A 235 2.72 -18.37 -9.53
N HIS A 236 2.26 -18.71 -10.74
CA HIS A 236 3.15 -18.92 -11.89
C HIS A 236 3.85 -17.61 -12.29
N PHE A 237 3.24 -16.44 -12.05
CA PHE A 237 3.90 -15.15 -12.27
C PHE A 237 5.19 -14.97 -11.46
N ASN A 238 5.38 -15.72 -10.36
CA ASN A 238 6.56 -15.61 -9.51
C ASN A 238 7.86 -15.98 -10.24
N VAL A 239 7.81 -16.85 -11.26
CA VAL A 239 9.01 -17.16 -12.06
C VAL A 239 9.42 -15.98 -12.95
N VAL A 240 8.46 -15.19 -13.44
CA VAL A 240 8.72 -13.96 -14.18
C VAL A 240 9.29 -12.89 -13.26
N ARG A 241 8.74 -12.78 -12.04
CA ARG A 241 9.31 -11.92 -10.98
C ARG A 241 10.76 -12.29 -10.69
N ASP A 242 11.02 -13.57 -10.42
CA ASP A 242 12.38 -14.02 -10.07
C ASP A 242 13.38 -13.80 -11.22
N TRP A 243 12.96 -14.04 -12.46
CA TRP A 243 13.79 -13.76 -13.64
C TRP A 243 14.16 -12.27 -13.76
N LEU A 244 13.22 -11.36 -13.47
CA LEU A 244 13.48 -9.92 -13.44
C LEU A 244 14.35 -9.51 -12.24
N ASP A 245 14.04 -10.00 -11.04
CA ASP A 245 14.75 -9.61 -9.82
C ASP A 245 16.21 -10.10 -9.80
N THR A 246 16.51 -11.14 -10.57
CA THR A 246 17.87 -11.72 -10.74
C THR A 246 18.60 -11.19 -11.98
N TRP A 247 17.96 -10.38 -12.82
CA TRP A 247 18.45 -10.01 -14.16
C TRP A 247 18.97 -11.22 -14.94
N SER A 248 18.21 -12.32 -14.93
CA SER A 248 18.66 -13.59 -15.48
C SER A 248 19.00 -13.50 -16.97
N ASP A 249 20.11 -14.12 -17.36
CA ASP A 249 20.53 -14.32 -18.76
C ASP A 249 19.87 -15.57 -19.40
N GLU A 250 19.07 -16.33 -18.64
CA GLU A 250 18.35 -17.50 -19.14
C GLU A 250 17.16 -17.11 -20.03
N GLU A 251 16.63 -18.07 -20.79
CA GLU A 251 15.42 -17.86 -21.58
C GLU A 251 14.26 -17.37 -20.69
N PHE A 252 13.47 -16.42 -21.20
CA PHE A 252 12.35 -15.87 -20.46
C PHE A 252 11.35 -16.98 -20.09
N PRO A 253 11.04 -17.19 -18.79
CA PRO A 253 10.31 -18.37 -18.33
C PRO A 253 8.79 -18.27 -18.55
N GLY A 254 8.30 -17.16 -19.10
CA GLY A 254 6.88 -16.89 -19.28
C GLY A 254 6.44 -16.84 -20.74
N THR A 255 5.23 -16.32 -20.94
CA THR A 255 4.62 -16.10 -22.26
C THR A 255 4.73 -14.61 -22.66
N PRO A 256 4.52 -14.25 -23.94
CA PRO A 256 4.36 -12.86 -24.35
C PRO A 256 3.33 -12.10 -23.51
N GLN A 257 2.23 -12.77 -23.11
CA GLN A 257 1.17 -12.20 -22.29
C GLN A 257 1.62 -11.94 -20.85
N SER A 258 2.38 -12.86 -20.24
CA SER A 258 2.91 -12.62 -18.89
C SER A 258 4.01 -11.56 -18.88
N ALA A 259 4.82 -11.46 -19.94
CA ALA A 259 5.78 -10.36 -20.10
C ALA A 259 5.08 -9.00 -20.27
N ALA A 260 4.03 -8.93 -21.09
CA ALA A 260 3.21 -7.73 -21.25
C ALA A 260 2.55 -7.34 -19.91
N GLN A 261 2.02 -8.33 -19.16
CA GLN A 261 1.48 -8.10 -17.82
C GLN A 261 2.55 -7.57 -16.85
N ALA A 262 3.76 -8.15 -16.86
CA ALA A 262 4.86 -7.68 -16.02
C ALA A 262 5.25 -6.24 -16.33
N LEU A 263 5.34 -5.88 -17.62
CA LEU A 263 5.63 -4.50 -18.04
C LEU A 263 4.57 -3.51 -17.53
N LEU A 264 3.29 -3.87 -17.61
CA LEU A 264 2.20 -3.02 -17.14
C LEU A 264 2.20 -2.91 -15.59
N LEU A 265 2.55 -3.97 -14.88
CA LEU A 265 2.68 -3.95 -13.42
C LEU A 265 3.88 -3.09 -12.95
N LEU A 266 5.02 -3.15 -13.65
CA LEU A 266 6.15 -2.27 -13.37
C LEU A 266 5.78 -0.78 -13.52
N LEU A 267 4.85 -0.46 -14.41
CA LEU A 267 4.36 0.91 -14.61
C LEU A 267 3.27 1.32 -13.61
N ASP A 268 2.39 0.41 -13.19
CA ASP A 268 1.21 0.74 -12.35
C ASP A 268 1.51 0.73 -10.85
N LEU A 269 2.34 -0.22 -10.39
CA LEU A 269 2.58 -0.46 -8.96
C LEU A 269 3.36 0.65 -8.22
N PRO A 270 4.34 1.35 -8.82
CA PRO A 270 5.08 2.41 -8.14
C PRO A 270 4.16 3.47 -7.49
N GLU A 271 4.63 4.14 -6.43
CA GLU A 271 3.81 5.11 -5.69
C GLU A 271 3.27 6.22 -6.61
N GLN A 272 4.18 6.86 -7.35
CA GLN A 272 3.90 7.87 -8.36
C GLN A 272 3.73 7.24 -9.74
N ALA A 273 2.90 7.86 -10.58
CA ALA A 273 2.84 7.47 -11.99
C ALA A 273 4.12 7.90 -12.72
N LEU A 274 4.40 7.29 -13.87
CA LEU A 274 5.62 7.58 -14.63
C LEU A 274 5.76 9.07 -14.98
N LEU A 275 4.64 9.75 -15.24
CA LEU A 275 4.61 11.13 -15.71
C LEU A 275 4.32 12.17 -14.61
N GLU A 276 4.29 11.77 -13.34
CA GLU A 276 4.28 12.70 -12.20
C GLU A 276 5.62 13.46 -12.10
N PRO A 277 5.61 14.77 -11.76
CA PRO A 277 4.49 15.55 -11.23
C PRO A 277 3.62 16.28 -12.29
N PHE A 278 3.92 16.14 -13.57
CA PHE A 278 3.34 16.97 -14.64
C PHE A 278 2.03 16.42 -15.23
N VAL A 279 1.33 15.53 -14.51
CA VAL A 279 0.14 14.84 -15.06
C VAL A 279 -0.94 15.81 -15.51
N GLU A 280 -1.24 16.82 -14.69
CA GLU A 280 -2.26 17.84 -15.01
C GLU A 280 -1.91 18.62 -16.28
N ASP A 281 -0.67 19.12 -16.35
CA ASP A 281 -0.14 19.86 -17.49
C ASP A 281 -0.17 19.02 -18.79
N LEU A 282 0.26 17.75 -18.69
CA LEU A 282 0.29 16.82 -19.82
C LEU A 282 -1.12 16.50 -20.33
N LEU A 283 -2.11 16.39 -19.44
CA LEU A 283 -3.52 16.21 -19.80
C LEU A 283 -4.16 17.46 -20.42
N ALA A 284 -3.56 18.63 -20.24
CA ALA A 284 -3.99 19.89 -20.87
C ALA A 284 -3.27 20.13 -22.22
N CYS A 285 -2.19 19.41 -22.52
CA CYS A 285 -1.46 19.55 -23.76
C CYS A 285 -2.27 19.08 -24.97
N ASN A 286 -2.23 19.87 -26.04
CA ASN A 286 -2.87 19.58 -27.33
C ASN A 286 -1.87 19.35 -28.47
N SER A 287 -0.56 19.41 -28.19
CA SER A 287 0.49 19.14 -29.17
C SER A 287 1.64 18.40 -28.55
N LYS A 288 2.29 17.55 -29.36
CA LYS A 288 3.49 16.79 -28.99
C LYS A 288 4.63 17.69 -28.54
N SER A 289 4.80 18.85 -29.19
CA SER A 289 5.84 19.83 -28.83
C SER A 289 5.69 20.34 -27.40
N LYS A 290 4.49 20.78 -27.00
CA LYS A 290 4.25 21.27 -25.63
C LYS A 290 4.40 20.16 -24.60
N ALA A 291 3.90 18.96 -24.92
CA ALA A 291 4.07 17.80 -24.05
C ALA A 291 5.56 17.45 -23.85
N MET A 292 6.37 17.58 -24.89
CA MET A 292 7.82 17.35 -24.81
C MET A 292 8.54 18.33 -23.88
N ASP A 293 8.09 19.57 -23.77
CA ASP A 293 8.66 20.55 -22.84
C ASP A 293 8.55 20.05 -21.39
N TYR A 294 7.40 19.48 -21.00
CA TYR A 294 7.19 18.88 -19.68
C TYR A 294 7.92 17.54 -19.50
N ILE A 295 7.95 16.70 -20.54
CA ILE A 295 8.71 15.43 -20.50
C ILE A 295 10.21 15.69 -20.31
N ALA A 296 10.74 16.77 -20.86
CA ALA A 296 12.15 17.16 -20.67
C ALA A 296 12.48 17.48 -19.20
N LEU A 297 11.49 17.95 -18.43
CA LEU A 297 11.62 18.26 -17.00
C LEU A 297 11.55 17.03 -16.08
N LEU A 298 11.12 15.87 -16.59
CA LEU A 298 11.14 14.63 -15.81
C LEU A 298 12.57 14.20 -15.47
N SER A 299 12.70 13.38 -14.42
CA SER A 299 13.96 12.71 -14.10
C SER A 299 14.46 11.91 -15.33
N PRO A 300 15.78 11.80 -15.55
CA PRO A 300 16.30 11.03 -16.67
C PRO A 300 15.75 9.59 -16.74
N PRO A 301 15.63 8.83 -15.64
CA PRO A 301 15.00 7.51 -15.66
C PRO A 301 13.56 7.52 -16.18
N LYS A 302 12.68 8.39 -15.65
CA LYS A 302 11.28 8.47 -16.07
C LYS A 302 11.16 8.85 -17.54
N ARG A 303 11.92 9.86 -17.99
CA ARG A 303 11.96 10.30 -19.39
C ARG A 303 12.42 9.18 -20.32
N ASN A 304 13.50 8.49 -19.98
CA ASN A 304 14.06 7.45 -20.83
C ASN A 304 13.12 6.24 -20.94
N VAL A 305 12.51 5.81 -19.83
CA VAL A 305 11.48 4.76 -19.85
C VAL A 305 10.31 5.17 -20.74
N PHE A 306 9.79 6.39 -20.59
CA PHE A 306 8.68 6.89 -21.40
C PHE A 306 9.02 6.88 -22.90
N MET A 307 10.17 7.43 -23.28
CA MET A 307 10.56 7.52 -24.69
C MET A 307 10.79 6.15 -25.32
N HIS A 308 11.48 5.22 -24.63
CA HIS A 308 11.68 3.86 -25.12
C HIS A 308 10.37 3.10 -25.24
N LEU A 309 9.48 3.26 -24.27
CA LEU A 309 8.15 2.67 -24.31
C LEU A 309 7.37 3.19 -25.52
N CYS A 310 7.37 4.50 -25.79
CA CYS A 310 6.69 5.06 -26.96
C CYS A 310 7.27 4.56 -28.29
N MET A 311 8.59 4.37 -28.38
CA MET A 311 9.23 3.78 -29.58
C MET A 311 8.76 2.34 -29.80
N PHE A 312 8.86 1.51 -28.77
CA PHE A 312 8.40 0.12 -28.81
C PHE A 312 6.91 0.02 -29.17
N LEU A 313 6.07 0.84 -28.51
CA LEU A 313 4.63 0.85 -28.77
C LEU A 313 4.31 1.25 -30.21
N ARG A 314 4.93 2.32 -30.73
CA ARG A 314 4.74 2.77 -32.11
C ARG A 314 5.10 1.70 -33.13
N GLU A 315 6.26 1.06 -32.96
CA GLU A 315 6.72 0.01 -33.88
C GLU A 315 5.72 -1.16 -33.94
N GLY A 316 5.24 -1.65 -32.79
CA GLY A 316 4.24 -2.73 -32.81
C GLY A 316 2.87 -2.32 -33.35
N ILE A 317 2.49 -1.04 -33.28
CA ILE A 317 1.29 -0.53 -33.98
C ILE A 317 1.51 -0.53 -35.51
N GLU A 318 2.67 -0.06 -35.97
CA GLU A 318 3.03 -0.04 -37.39
C GLU A 318 3.11 -1.45 -37.98
N CYS A 319 3.59 -2.42 -37.18
CA CYS A 319 3.59 -3.84 -37.54
C CYS A 319 2.25 -4.57 -37.29
N GLN A 320 1.21 -3.85 -36.84
CA GLN A 320 -0.13 -4.40 -36.57
C GLN A 320 -0.16 -5.53 -35.52
N TYR A 321 0.78 -5.54 -34.58
CA TYR A 321 0.77 -6.47 -33.44
C TYR A 321 -0.30 -6.11 -32.40
N TYR A 322 -0.72 -4.85 -32.33
CA TYR A 322 -1.79 -4.42 -31.43
C TYR A 322 -2.43 -3.13 -31.91
N GLU A 323 -3.63 -2.86 -31.42
CA GLU A 323 -4.48 -1.79 -31.92
C GLU A 323 -4.20 -0.46 -31.20
N LEU A 324 -4.07 0.63 -31.98
CA LEU A 324 -3.69 1.96 -31.50
C LEU A 324 -4.60 2.46 -30.38
N HIS A 325 -5.92 2.32 -30.54
CA HIS A 325 -6.86 2.82 -29.54
C HIS A 325 -6.73 2.08 -28.21
N GLN A 326 -6.61 0.74 -28.24
CA GLN A 326 -6.45 -0.07 -27.03
C GLN A 326 -5.17 0.25 -26.27
N VAL A 327 -4.05 0.40 -26.98
CA VAL A 327 -2.77 0.79 -26.36
C VAL A 327 -2.84 2.18 -25.75
N ALA A 328 -3.38 3.16 -26.49
CA ALA A 328 -3.51 4.53 -26.00
C ALA A 328 -4.35 4.61 -24.72
N VAL A 329 -5.47 3.87 -24.66
CA VAL A 329 -6.34 3.81 -23.47
C VAL A 329 -5.63 3.15 -22.29
N THR A 330 -4.96 2.02 -22.52
CA THR A 330 -4.31 1.22 -21.47
C THR A 330 -3.13 1.97 -20.87
N PHE A 331 -2.15 2.35 -21.70
CA PHE A 331 -0.95 3.02 -21.22
C PHE A 331 -1.27 4.44 -20.73
N GLY A 332 -2.19 5.16 -21.38
CA GLY A 332 -2.55 6.51 -20.94
C GLY A 332 -3.06 6.53 -19.51
N ARG A 333 -3.89 5.54 -19.12
CA ARG A 333 -4.41 5.44 -17.76
C ARG A 333 -3.35 5.08 -16.72
N ILE A 334 -2.36 4.28 -17.10
CA ILE A 334 -1.29 3.84 -16.21
C ILE A 334 -0.26 4.96 -16.01
N LEU A 335 0.22 5.54 -17.11
CA LEU A 335 1.31 6.52 -17.11
C LEU A 335 0.89 7.88 -16.52
N LEU A 336 -0.39 8.25 -16.65
CA LEU A 336 -0.97 9.51 -16.15
C LEU A 336 -1.90 9.28 -14.93
N ARG A 337 -1.66 8.20 -14.15
CA ARG A 337 -2.49 7.86 -12.99
C ARG A 337 -2.41 8.96 -11.91
N SER A 338 -3.47 9.75 -11.77
CA SER A 338 -3.61 10.77 -10.71
C SER A 338 -4.90 10.56 -9.90
N SER A 339 -4.88 10.77 -8.59
CA SER A 339 -6.09 10.78 -7.75
C SER A 339 -6.92 12.05 -7.95
N GLU A 340 -6.27 13.17 -8.25
CA GLU A 340 -6.88 14.48 -8.40
C GLU A 340 -7.57 14.60 -9.75
N CYS A 341 -6.86 14.29 -10.84
CA CYS A 341 -7.41 14.39 -12.20
C CYS A 341 -8.47 13.31 -12.50
N LYS A 342 -8.56 12.23 -11.71
CA LYS A 342 -9.59 11.19 -11.87
C LYS A 342 -11.01 11.71 -11.72
N ALA A 343 -11.21 12.85 -11.06
CA ALA A 343 -12.50 13.50 -10.93
C ALA A 343 -12.95 14.19 -12.23
N TRP A 344 -12.05 14.42 -13.19
CA TRP A 344 -12.39 15.10 -14.44
C TRP A 344 -13.28 14.22 -15.33
N PRO A 345 -14.41 14.74 -15.85
CA PRO A 345 -15.33 13.96 -16.68
C PRO A 345 -14.67 13.34 -17.93
N ASP A 346 -13.70 14.03 -18.50
CA ASP A 346 -12.97 13.68 -19.72
C ASP A 346 -11.57 13.08 -19.46
N TYR A 347 -11.22 12.78 -18.20
CA TYR A 347 -9.91 12.23 -17.81
C TYR A 347 -9.44 11.08 -18.69
N LYS A 348 -10.32 10.07 -18.88
CA LYS A 348 -10.01 8.88 -19.69
C LYS A 348 -9.72 9.22 -21.15
N VAL A 349 -10.43 10.21 -21.70
CA VAL A 349 -10.28 10.66 -23.08
C VAL A 349 -8.96 11.41 -23.22
N ARG A 350 -8.65 12.32 -22.29
CA ARG A 350 -7.38 13.07 -22.27
C ARG A 350 -6.16 12.16 -22.13
N CYS A 351 -6.21 11.16 -21.26
CA CYS A 351 -5.14 10.16 -21.15
C CYS A 351 -4.87 9.47 -22.50
N SER A 352 -5.93 9.06 -23.20
CA SER A 352 -5.80 8.41 -24.50
C SER A 352 -5.30 9.36 -25.58
N GLN A 353 -5.78 10.61 -25.60
CA GLN A 353 -5.34 11.63 -26.56
C GLN A 353 -3.87 11.98 -26.36
N PHE A 354 -3.43 12.17 -25.12
CA PHE A 354 -2.03 12.40 -24.79
C PHE A 354 -1.15 11.28 -25.33
N MET A 355 -1.50 10.00 -25.08
CA MET A 355 -0.68 8.90 -25.57
C MET A 355 -0.59 8.86 -27.09
N ARG A 356 -1.69 9.17 -27.79
CA ARG A 356 -1.71 9.23 -29.26
C ARG A 356 -0.70 10.22 -29.84
N LEU A 357 -0.45 11.35 -29.16
CA LEU A 357 0.59 12.32 -29.59
C LEU A 357 1.98 11.68 -29.76
N PHE A 358 2.24 10.57 -29.07
CA PHE A 358 3.55 9.89 -29.07
C PHE A 358 3.59 8.59 -29.84
N ILE A 359 2.47 7.86 -29.96
CA ILE A 359 2.45 6.51 -30.54
C ILE A 359 1.73 6.43 -31.89
N GLU A 360 0.99 7.48 -32.29
CA GLU A 360 0.42 7.59 -33.64
C GLU A 360 1.52 8.06 -34.60
N SER A 361 1.67 7.41 -35.75
CA SER A 361 2.66 7.78 -36.76
C SER A 361 2.29 9.15 -37.38
N ASP A 362 3.29 10.02 -37.63
CA ASP A 362 3.11 11.41 -38.10
C ASP A 362 2.51 11.54 -39.54
N GLY A 363 1.82 10.51 -40.05
CA GLY A 363 1.22 10.45 -41.38
C GLY A 363 -0.08 11.25 -41.58
N ALA A 364 -0.69 11.78 -40.52
CA ALA A 364 -1.95 12.53 -40.62
C ALA A 364 -1.76 14.07 -40.73
N ASP A 365 -0.72 14.64 -40.11
CA ASP A 365 -0.47 16.09 -40.15
C ASP A 365 0.10 16.58 -41.48
N SER A 366 0.66 15.68 -42.30
CA SER A 366 1.22 16.02 -43.61
C SER A 366 0.17 16.14 -44.74
N LEU A 367 -1.05 15.67 -44.52
CA LEU A 367 -2.17 15.79 -45.48
C LEU A 367 -3.01 17.04 -45.26
N ALA A 368 -3.09 17.57 -44.03
CA ALA A 368 -3.76 18.85 -43.75
C ALA A 368 -2.98 20.05 -44.31
N ASN A 369 -1.64 20.01 -44.26
CA ASN A 369 -0.78 21.11 -44.73
C ASN A 369 -0.53 21.15 -46.25
N ARG A 370 -0.98 20.15 -47.02
CA ARG A 370 -0.84 20.15 -48.49
C ARG A 370 -2.04 20.75 -49.24
N ASN A 371 -3.18 20.93 -48.57
CA ASN A 371 -4.38 21.49 -49.21
C ASN A 371 -4.51 23.02 -49.10
N GLU A 372 -3.64 23.71 -48.37
CA GLU A 372 -3.65 25.19 -48.31
C GLU A 372 -2.62 25.86 -49.26
N GLY A 373 -1.82 25.09 -50.00
CA GLY A 373 -0.72 25.61 -50.83
C GLY A 373 -0.98 25.74 -52.33
N ALA A 374 -2.15 25.35 -52.84
CA ALA A 374 -2.44 25.33 -54.28
C ALA A 374 -3.57 26.29 -54.65
N GLY A 375 -3.32 27.60 -54.56
CA GLY A 375 -4.33 28.60 -54.86
C GLY A 375 -3.86 30.04 -54.95
N ALA A 376 -2.76 30.33 -55.67
CA ALA A 376 -2.42 31.70 -56.06
C ALA A 376 -1.61 31.73 -57.37
N GLY A 377 -2.31 31.55 -58.49
CA GLY A 377 -1.79 31.76 -59.85
C GLY A 377 -1.88 33.24 -60.24
N SER A 378 -0.71 33.82 -60.49
CA SER A 378 -0.40 35.17 -60.95
C SER A 378 -1.32 35.76 -62.04
N LYS A 379 -1.78 37.01 -61.84
CA LYS A 379 -2.20 37.92 -62.92
C LYS A 379 -1.10 38.97 -63.11
N ALA A 380 -0.46 38.96 -64.26
CA ALA A 380 0.48 39.99 -64.71
C ALA A 380 -0.29 41.06 -65.52
N ASP A 381 -0.21 42.30 -65.07
CA ASP A 381 -0.60 43.48 -65.85
C ASP A 381 0.57 43.95 -66.72
N LEU A 382 0.30 44.15 -68.02
CA LEU A 382 1.14 44.85 -68.98
C LEU A 382 0.74 46.34 -69.02
N PRO A 383 1.67 47.30 -69.05
CA PRO A 383 1.34 48.68 -69.38
C PRO A 383 1.49 48.95 -70.89
N ALA A 384 0.59 49.78 -71.40
CA ALA A 384 0.72 50.43 -72.70
C ALA A 384 1.47 51.76 -72.53
N ALA A 385 2.61 51.90 -73.20
CA ALA A 385 3.16 53.08 -73.88
C ALA A 385 4.60 52.82 -74.30
#